data_AF-A0A8N4KW95-F1
#
_entry.id   AF-A0A8N4KW95-F1
#
_cell.length_a   1.000
_cell.length_b   1.000
_cell.length_c   1.000
_cell.angle_alpha   90.00
_cell.angle_beta   90.00
_cell.angle_gamma   90.00
#
_symmetry.space_group_name_H-M   'P 1'
#
loop_
_entity.id
_entity.type
_entity.pdbx_description
1 polymer ?
#
loop_
_entity_poly.entity_id
_entity_poly.type
_entity_poly.pdbx_seq_one_letter_code
_entity_poly.pdbx_strand_id
1 'polypeptide(L)'
;MTLSHGIGLGWLSPTLLILQSPQSPLEFKVAVEDVSWIGSIFGLGSLSSNILFGLLAARIARKTNMYLLAIPHMLFWILNYFAQSVGYFYASRFFAGLTSGGLYVIGPVFISEISAKE
;
A
#
# COMPACT_ATOMS: atom_id res chain seq x y z
N MET A 1 11.13 -3.67 -3.21
CA MET A 1 9.82 -3.10 -2.83
C MET A 1 8.69 -3.58 -3.74
N THR A 2 8.79 -3.40 -5.06
CA THR A 2 7.78 -3.82 -6.09
C THR A 2 7.28 -5.26 -5.90
N LEU A 3 8.18 -6.25 -5.80
CA LEU A 3 7.82 -7.65 -5.59
C LEU A 3 7.02 -7.87 -4.30
N SER A 4 7.54 -7.37 -3.17
CA SER A 4 6.86 -7.43 -1.87
C SER A 4 5.49 -6.75 -1.92
N HIS A 5 5.38 -5.63 -2.64
CA HIS A 5 4.10 -4.94 -2.83
C HIS A 5 3.10 -5.80 -3.61
N GLY A 6 3.52 -6.42 -4.71
CA GLY A 6 2.68 -7.34 -5.49
C GLY A 6 2.15 -8.51 -4.64
N ILE A 7 3.00 -9.10 -3.80
CA ILE A 7 2.58 -10.14 -2.83
C ILE A 7 1.53 -9.59 -1.88
N GLY A 8 1.75 -8.41 -1.30
CA GLY A 8 0.81 -7.77 -0.38
C GLY A 8 -0.55 -7.45 -1.00
N LEU A 9 -0.60 -7.14 -2.30
CA LEU A 9 -1.86 -6.92 -3.03
C LEU A 9 -2.58 -8.24 -3.32
N GLY A 10 -1.87 -9.25 -3.81
CA GLY A 10 -2.45 -10.55 -4.14
C GLY A 10 -2.94 -11.32 -2.91
N TRP A 11 -2.26 -11.14 -1.78
CA TRP A 11 -2.59 -11.78 -0.50
C TRP A 11 -3.98 -11.41 0.02
N LEU A 12 -4.53 -10.24 -0.32
CA LEU A 12 -5.81 -9.78 0.20
C LEU A 12 -6.98 -10.72 -0.13
N SER A 13 -7.04 -11.24 -1.36
CA SER A 13 -8.18 -12.04 -1.85
C SER A 13 -8.45 -13.29 -0.99
N PRO A 14 -7.49 -14.21 -0.76
CA PRO A 14 -7.71 -15.36 0.12
C PRO A 14 -7.86 -14.95 1.59
N THR A 15 -7.20 -13.87 2.00
CA THR A 15 -7.22 -13.44 3.41
C THR A 15 -8.57 -12.95 3.84
N LEU A 16 -9.28 -12.18 3.00
CA LEU A 16 -10.63 -11.71 3.31
C LEU A 16 -11.59 -12.87 3.63
N LEU A 17 -11.48 -13.98 2.89
CA LEU A 17 -12.26 -15.20 3.16
C LEU A 17 -11.93 -15.80 4.54
N ILE A 18 -10.64 -15.85 4.90
CA ILE A 18 -10.19 -16.35 6.20
C ILE A 18 -10.65 -15.42 7.34
N LEU A 19 -10.53 -14.10 7.15
CA LEU A 19 -10.89 -13.10 8.16
C LEU A 19 -12.39 -13.12 8.49
N GLN A 20 -13.23 -13.44 7.50
CA GLN A 20 -14.68 -13.59 7.67
C GLN A 20 -15.11 -14.99 8.12
N SER A 21 -14.19 -15.97 8.10
CA SER A 21 -14.51 -17.34 8.50
C SER A 21 -14.60 -17.51 10.01
N PRO A 22 -15.35 -18.51 10.51
CA PRO A 22 -15.34 -18.88 11.93
C PRO A 22 -13.95 -19.29 12.47
N GLN A 23 -13.02 -19.66 11.57
CA GLN A 23 -11.65 -20.03 11.88
C GLN A 23 -10.68 -18.84 11.79
N SER A 24 -11.21 -17.60 11.76
CA SER A 24 -10.39 -16.39 11.72
C SER A 24 -9.40 -16.37 12.91
N PRO A 25 -8.11 -16.05 12.67
CA PRO A 25 -7.12 -15.92 13.73
C PRO A 25 -7.29 -14.64 14.57
N LEU A 26 -8.25 -13.78 14.22
CA LEU A 26 -8.47 -12.50 14.89
C LEU A 26 -9.38 -12.66 16.11
N GLU A 27 -9.11 -11.87 17.15
CA GLU A 27 -9.98 -11.76 18.34
C GLU A 27 -11.24 -10.92 18.09
N PHE A 28 -11.32 -10.25 16.93
CA PHE A 28 -12.44 -9.39 16.54
C PHE A 28 -13.07 -9.85 15.22
N LYS A 29 -14.34 -9.52 15.04
CA LYS A 29 -15.10 -9.85 13.82
C LYS A 29 -14.84 -8.80 12.74
N VAL A 30 -14.76 -9.25 11.49
CA VAL A 30 -14.72 -8.40 10.31
C VAL A 30 -16.07 -8.53 9.59
N ALA A 31 -16.83 -7.45 9.54
CA ALA A 31 -18.14 -7.44 8.90
C ALA A 31 -18.02 -7.42 7.37
N VAL A 32 -19.12 -7.66 6.66
CA VAL A 32 -19.14 -7.63 5.19
C VAL A 32 -18.89 -6.21 4.67
N GLU A 33 -19.43 -5.22 5.37
CA GLU A 33 -19.21 -3.81 5.09
C GLU A 33 -17.73 -3.44 5.25
N ASP A 34 -17.05 -4.01 6.25
CA ASP A 34 -15.64 -3.75 6.49
C ASP A 34 -14.76 -4.24 5.35
N VAL A 35 -15.08 -5.39 4.77
CA VAL A 35 -14.35 -5.92 3.61
C VAL A 35 -14.42 -4.97 2.42
N SER A 36 -15.57 -4.36 2.18
CA SER A 36 -15.75 -3.39 1.10
C SER A 36 -14.88 -2.14 1.32
N TRP A 37 -14.77 -1.67 2.55
CA TRP A 37 -13.88 -0.56 2.92
C TRP A 37 -12.40 -0.92 2.84
N ILE A 38 -11.99 -2.11 3.31
CA ILE A 38 -10.61 -2.64 3.20
C ILE A 38 -10.18 -2.69 1.72
N GLY A 39 -11.09 -3.09 0.83
CA GLY A 39 -10.84 -3.10 -0.61
C GLY A 39 -10.71 -1.69 -1.20
N SER A 40 -11.66 -0.81 -0.93
CA SER A 40 -11.79 0.50 -1.59
C SER A 40 -10.83 1.58 -1.08
N ILE A 41 -10.48 1.58 0.22
CA ILE A 41 -9.57 2.58 0.83
C ILE A 41 -8.19 2.59 0.16
N PHE A 42 -7.77 1.47 -0.40
CA PHE A 42 -6.56 1.40 -1.24
C PHE A 42 -6.58 2.42 -2.38
N GLY A 43 -7.72 2.62 -3.03
CA GLY A 43 -7.89 3.61 -4.10
C GLY A 43 -7.70 5.04 -3.59
N LEU A 44 -8.22 5.35 -2.39
CA LEU A 44 -8.03 6.66 -1.75
C LEU A 44 -6.55 6.92 -1.41
N GLY A 45 -5.85 5.90 -0.91
CA GLY A 45 -4.41 5.97 -0.69
C GLY A 45 -3.64 6.23 -1.98
N SER A 46 -3.99 5.51 -3.05
CA SER A 46 -3.38 5.69 -4.38
C SER A 46 -3.57 7.11 -4.92
N LEU A 47 -4.81 7.62 -4.88
CA LEU A 47 -5.12 9.00 -5.27
C LEU A 47 -4.29 10.02 -4.47
N SER A 48 -4.23 9.85 -3.15
CA SER A 48 -3.46 10.73 -2.26
C SER A 48 -1.97 10.73 -2.60
N SER A 49 -1.40 9.56 -2.94
CA SER A 49 0.01 9.47 -3.33
C SER A 49 0.33 10.12 -4.66
N ASN A 50 -0.58 10.06 -5.63
CA ASN A 50 -0.37 10.72 -6.92
C ASN A 50 -0.23 12.23 -6.73
N ILE A 51 -1.06 12.82 -5.86
CA ILE A 51 -0.96 14.24 -5.51
C ILE A 51 0.35 14.52 -4.77
N LEU A 52 0.65 13.76 -3.71
CA LEU A 52 1.83 13.97 -2.88
C LEU A 52 3.13 13.84 -3.69
N PHE A 53 3.31 12.72 -4.39
CA PHE A 53 4.53 12.44 -5.14
C PHE A 53 4.59 13.17 -6.47
N GLY A 54 3.46 13.55 -7.07
CA GLY A 54 3.43 14.48 -8.19
C GLY A 54 4.03 15.85 -7.81
N LEU A 55 3.68 16.38 -6.64
CA LEU A 55 4.25 17.63 -6.12
C LEU A 55 5.73 17.49 -5.72
N LEU A 56 6.08 16.36 -5.08
CA LEU A 56 7.47 16.10 -4.66
C LEU A 56 8.40 15.79 -5.84
N ALA A 57 7.89 15.24 -6.95
CA ALA A 57 8.69 14.92 -8.12
C ALA A 57 9.42 16.15 -8.68
N ALA A 58 8.80 17.34 -8.62
CA ALA A 58 9.42 18.59 -9.05
C ALA A 58 10.39 19.20 -8.03
N ARG A 59 10.33 18.80 -6.76
CA ARG A 59 11.05 19.48 -5.65
C ARG A 59 12.23 18.69 -5.10
N ILE A 60 12.21 17.37 -5.17
CA ILE A 60 13.26 16.51 -4.61
C ILE A 60 13.75 15.48 -5.62
N ALA A 61 14.98 15.02 -5.42
CA ALA A 61 15.59 13.99 -6.26
C ALA A 61 14.77 12.68 -6.23
N ARG A 62 14.70 12.01 -7.38
CA ARG A 62 13.93 10.77 -7.56
C ARG A 62 14.40 9.64 -6.64
N LYS A 63 15.70 9.56 -6.37
CA LYS A 63 16.28 8.64 -5.38
C LYS A 63 15.72 8.89 -3.96
N THR A 64 15.58 10.14 -3.54
CA THR A 64 15.00 10.50 -2.24
C THR A 64 13.52 10.13 -2.18
N ASN A 65 12.78 10.37 -3.26
CA ASN A 65 11.39 9.92 -3.40
C ASN A 65 11.24 8.40 -3.24
N MET A 66 12.16 7.60 -3.80
CA MET A 66 12.17 6.14 -3.61
C MET A 66 12.38 5.74 -2.14
N TYR A 67 13.27 6.43 -1.42
CA TYR A 67 13.43 6.19 0.02
C TYR A 67 12.20 6.58 0.83
N LEU A 68 11.55 7.70 0.49
CA LEU A 68 10.31 8.12 1.13
C LEU A 68 9.18 7.10 0.92
N LEU A 69 9.12 6.43 -0.24
CA LEU A 69 8.14 5.37 -0.50
C LEU A 69 8.33 4.11 0.34
N ALA A 70 9.54 3.86 0.84
CA ALA A 70 9.77 2.73 1.74
C ALA A 70 9.01 2.92 3.06
N ILE A 71 8.81 4.15 3.53
CA ILE A 71 8.12 4.47 4.79
C ILE A 71 6.66 3.97 4.78
N PRO A 72 5.78 4.39 3.86
CA PRO A 72 4.41 3.85 3.81
C PRO A 72 4.39 2.35 3.51
N HIS A 73 5.36 1.81 2.76
CA HIS A 73 5.43 0.36 2.50
C HIS A 73 5.72 -0.43 3.77
N MET A 74 6.60 0.06 4.65
CA MET A 74 6.85 -0.54 5.95
C MET A 74 5.61 -0.44 6.85
N LEU A 75 4.96 0.72 6.89
CA LEU A 75 3.74 0.94 7.68
C LEU A 75 2.61 -0.03 7.27
N PHE A 76 2.45 -0.28 5.97
CA PHE A 76 1.51 -1.27 5.45
C PHE A 76 1.71 -2.66 6.10
N TRP A 77 2.95 -3.15 6.16
CA TRP A 77 3.23 -4.47 6.74
C TRP A 77 3.12 -4.48 8.27
N ILE A 78 3.62 -3.44 8.94
CA ILE A 78 3.57 -3.31 10.39
C ILE A 78 2.12 -3.30 10.88
N LEU A 79 1.26 -2.47 10.26
CA LEU A 79 -0.14 -2.35 10.66
C LEU A 79 -0.92 -3.65 10.43
N ASN A 80 -0.63 -4.40 9.36
CA ASN A 80 -1.24 -5.71 9.15
C ASN A 80 -0.80 -6.73 10.19
N TYR A 81 0.47 -6.73 10.57
CA TYR A 81 1.01 -7.69 11.55
C TYR A 81 0.45 -7.44 12.95
N PHE A 82 0.35 -6.16 13.37
CA PHE A 82 -0.15 -5.77 14.70
C PHE A 82 -1.65 -5.43 14.70
N ALA A 83 -2.42 -6.02 13.79
CA ALA A 83 -3.84 -5.68 13.66
C ALA A 83 -4.65 -6.10 14.90
N GLN A 84 -5.15 -5.12 15.65
CA GLN A 84 -6.00 -5.32 16.84
C GLN A 84 -7.46 -4.92 16.61
N SER A 85 -7.74 -4.28 15.48
CA SER A 85 -9.08 -3.92 15.04
C SER A 85 -9.13 -3.75 13.52
N VAL A 86 -10.34 -3.68 12.97
CA VAL A 86 -10.55 -3.43 11.53
C VAL A 86 -9.86 -2.12 11.07
N GLY A 87 -9.77 -1.13 11.95
CA GLY A 87 -9.10 0.14 11.67
C GLY A 87 -7.63 -0.02 11.25
N TYR A 88 -6.93 -1.05 11.74
CA TYR A 88 -5.57 -1.36 11.32
C TYR A 88 -5.52 -1.80 9.86
N PHE A 89 -6.50 -2.60 9.42
CA PHE A 89 -6.62 -2.99 8.02
C PHE A 89 -6.98 -1.80 7.13
N TYR A 90 -7.85 -0.90 7.58
CA TYR A 90 -8.12 0.34 6.83
C TYR A 90 -6.86 1.18 6.65
N ALA A 91 -6.12 1.43 7.74
CA ALA A 91 -4.87 2.18 7.68
C ALA A 91 -3.82 1.46 6.83
N SER A 92 -3.64 0.15 7.01
CA SER A 92 -2.67 -0.63 6.24
C SER A 92 -2.96 -0.55 4.75
N ARG A 93 -4.23 -0.67 4.36
CA ARG A 93 -4.68 -0.58 2.96
C ARG A 93 -4.50 0.81 2.38
N PHE A 94 -4.72 1.86 3.17
CA PHE A 94 -4.41 3.23 2.77
C PHE A 94 -2.91 3.39 2.47
N PHE A 95 -2.03 2.90 3.36
CA PHE A 95 -0.58 2.98 3.14
C PHE A 95 -0.11 2.11 1.97
N ALA A 96 -0.70 0.94 1.74
CA ALA A 96 -0.48 0.17 0.52
C ALA A 96 -0.88 0.97 -0.72
N GLY A 97 -2.03 1.65 -0.68
CA GLY A 97 -2.46 2.56 -1.75
C GLY A 97 -1.43 3.65 -2.00
N LEU A 98 -0.93 4.30 -0.94
CA LEU A 98 0.08 5.33 -1.02
C LEU A 98 1.38 4.83 -1.67
N THR A 99 1.83 3.63 -1.31
CA THR A 99 3.00 3.01 -1.92
C THR A 99 2.75 2.69 -3.40
N SER A 100 1.57 2.17 -3.74
CA SER A 100 1.23 1.78 -5.11
C SER A 100 1.25 2.98 -6.06
N GLY A 101 0.52 4.05 -5.75
CA GLY A 101 0.44 5.22 -6.63
C GLY A 101 1.79 5.94 -6.74
N GLY A 102 2.51 6.12 -5.63
CA GLY A 102 3.84 6.74 -5.69
C GLY A 102 4.86 5.88 -6.45
N LEU A 103 4.81 4.55 -6.35
CA LEU A 103 5.63 3.65 -7.16
C LEU A 103 5.29 3.77 -8.66
N TYR A 104 4.01 3.97 -8.99
CA TYR A 104 3.56 4.19 -10.36
C TYR A 104 4.07 5.51 -10.94
N VAL A 105 4.12 6.57 -10.13
CA VAL A 105 4.60 7.91 -10.55
C VAL A 105 6.13 7.95 -10.64
N ILE A 106 6.84 7.43 -9.64
CA ILE A 106 8.30 7.62 -9.49
C ILE A 106 9.08 6.48 -10.13
N GLY A 107 8.57 5.25 -10.07
CA GLY A 107 9.29 4.04 -10.48
C GLY A 107 9.78 4.09 -11.92
N PRO A 108 8.90 4.30 -12.92
CA PRO A 108 9.29 4.37 -14.32
C PRO A 108 10.28 5.50 -14.61
N VAL A 109 10.06 6.68 -14.01
CA VAL A 109 10.95 7.84 -14.19
C VAL A 109 12.33 7.55 -13.62
N PHE A 110 12.39 7.01 -12.40
CA PHE A 110 13.67 6.65 -11.77
C PHE A 110 14.42 5.60 -12.59
N ILE A 111 13.75 4.57 -13.10
CA ILE A 111 14.34 3.57 -13.99
C ILE A 111 14.90 4.27 -15.24
N SER A 112 14.14 5.15 -15.88
CA SER A 112 14.60 5.88 -17.07
C SER A 112 15.79 6.81 -16.82
N GLU A 113 15.94 7.34 -15.60
CA GLU A 113 17.07 8.20 -15.23
C GLU A 113 18.36 7.39 -14.99
N ILE A 114 18.26 6.13 -14.55
CA ILE A 114 19.42 5.27 -14.24
C ILE A 114 19.79 4.30 -15.36
N SER A 115 18.87 4.06 -16.30
CA SER A 115 19.15 3.25 -17.49
C SER A 115 20.17 3.94 -18.38
N ALA A 116 21.13 3.17 -18.90
CA ALA A 116 22.05 3.67 -19.91
C ALA A 116 21.24 4.11 -21.14
N LYS A 117 21.54 5.31 -21.65
CA LYS A 117 21.08 5.73 -22.97
C LYS A 117 21.97 5.03 -23.98
N GLU A 118 21.43 4.04 -24.67
CA GLU A 118 22.00 3.57 -25.94
C GLU A 118 21.92 4.68 -26.99
#